data_AF-A0A5B6ZWM9-F1
#
_entry.id   AF-A0A5B6ZWM9-F1
#
_cell.length_a   1.000
_cell.length_b   1.000
_cell.length_c   1.000
_cell.angle_alpha   90.00
_cell.angle_beta   90.00
_cell.angle_gamma   90.00
#
_symmetry.space_group_name_H-M   'P 1'
#
loop_
_entity.id
_entity.type
_entity.pdbx_description
1 polymer ?
#
loop_
_entity_poly.entity_id
_entity_poly.type
_entity_poly.pdbx_seq_one_letter_code
_entity_poly.pdbx_strand_id
1 'polypeptide(L)'
;VDETDLSSRKLEDLHKELLALQNEKNDCLKLVLDHLKTLNSLCSVLGMDFKQTVSEVHPSLGDFEGTKNTSSDTIERLAIAIQRLTEVKIQRMQRCGSSKILQL
;
A
#
# COMPACT_ATOMS: atom_id res chain seq x y z
N VAL A 1 10.74 41.39 -25.96
CA VAL A 1 10.73 40.20 -25.07
C VAL A 1 11.23 39.05 -25.91
N ASP A 2 12.42 38.54 -25.58
CA ASP A 2 13.17 37.57 -26.38
C ASP A 2 12.51 36.19 -26.32
N GLU A 3 12.23 35.57 -27.46
CA GLU A 3 11.60 34.23 -27.54
C GLU A 3 12.47 33.15 -26.86
N THR A 4 13.79 33.34 -26.87
CA THR A 4 14.78 32.46 -26.23
C THR A 4 14.59 32.42 -24.70
N ASP A 5 14.30 33.56 -24.07
CA ASP A 5 14.04 33.65 -22.63
C ASP A 5 12.72 32.97 -22.24
N LEU A 6 11.70 33.05 -23.11
CA LEU A 6 10.44 32.34 -22.93
C LEU A 6 10.61 30.81 -23.02
N SER A 7 11.43 30.32 -23.95
CA SER A 7 11.71 28.88 -24.08
C SER A 7 12.49 28.31 -22.90
N SER A 8 13.42 29.06 -22.32
CA SER A 8 14.22 28.63 -21.17
C SER A 8 13.34 28.44 -19.93
N ARG A 9 12.46 29.40 -19.65
CA ARG A 9 11.54 29.32 -18.50
C ARG A 9 10.57 28.15 -18.61
N LYS A 10 10.00 27.92 -19.80
CA LYS A 10 9.07 26.80 -20.01
C LYS A 10 9.75 25.44 -19.83
N LEU A 11 11.02 25.33 -20.22
CA LEU A 11 11.81 24.11 -19.99
C LEU A 11 12.10 23.88 -18.50
N GLU A 12 12.45 24.95 -17.75
CA GLU A 12 12.63 24.86 -16.30
C GLU A 12 11.34 24.44 -15.58
N ASP A 13 10.20 24.96 -15.99
CA ASP A 13 8.91 24.60 -15.38
C ASP A 13 8.53 23.15 -15.66
N LEU A 14 8.76 22.65 -16.88
CA LEU A 14 8.57 21.23 -17.21
C LEU A 14 9.50 20.32 -16.41
N HIS A 15 10.75 20.73 -16.18
CA HIS A 15 11.68 19.96 -15.33
C HIS A 15 11.21 19.90 -13.87
N LYS A 16 10.67 20.99 -13.33
CA LYS A 16 10.12 21.02 -11.97
C LYS A 16 8.90 20.10 -11.84
N GLU A 17 7.99 20.15 -12.82
CA GLU A 17 6.81 19.29 -12.85
C GLU A 17 7.21 17.80 -12.94
N LEU A 18 8.16 17.47 -13.80
CA LEU A 18 8.68 16.11 -13.94
C LEU A 18 9.32 15.61 -12.64
N LEU A 19 10.09 16.46 -11.94
CA LEU A 19 10.69 16.12 -10.66
C LEU A 19 9.62 15.89 -9.57
N ALA A 20 8.58 16.72 -9.53
CA ALA A 20 7.47 16.55 -8.60
C ALA A 20 6.75 15.21 -8.82
N LEU A 21 6.43 14.88 -10.08
CA LEU A 21 5.80 13.62 -10.45
C LEU A 21 6.68 12.41 -10.13
N GLN A 22 8.00 12.52 -10.32
CA GLN A 22 8.94 11.46 -9.94
C GLN A 22 8.99 11.25 -8.42
N ASN A 23 8.97 12.33 -7.64
CA ASN A 23 8.93 12.25 -6.18
C ASN A 23 7.64 11.60 -5.69
N GLU A 24 6.49 12.02 -6.23
CA GLU A 24 5.19 11.43 -5.91
C GLU A 24 5.14 9.93 -6.22
N LYS A 25 5.65 9.53 -7.39
CA LYS A 25 5.78 8.11 -7.75
C LYS A 25 6.63 7.35 -6.72
N ASN A 26 7.77 7.91 -6.31
CA ASN A 26 8.67 7.27 -5.35
C ASN A 26 8.03 7.14 -3.96
N ASP A 27 7.32 8.16 -3.50
CA ASP A 27 6.66 8.13 -2.20
C ASP A 27 5.47 7.15 -2.20
N CYS A 28 4.73 7.07 -3.31
CA CYS A 28 3.72 6.04 -3.51
C CYS A 28 4.31 4.63 -3.46
N LEU A 29 5.46 4.39 -4.09
CA LEU A 29 6.14 3.10 -4.06
C LEU A 29 6.61 2.71 -2.65
N LYS A 30 7.17 3.68 -1.90
CA LYS A 30 7.56 3.45 -0.49
C LYS A 30 6.35 3.04 0.35
N LEU A 31 5.23 3.74 0.19
CA LEU A 31 4.00 3.44 0.92
C LEU A 31 3.52 2.01 0.66
N VAL A 32 3.50 1.59 -0.61
CA VAL A 32 3.12 0.20 -0.98
C VAL A 32 4.06 -0.82 -0.37
N LEU A 33 5.38 -0.58 -0.38
CA LEU A 33 6.36 -1.48 0.23
C LEU A 33 6.16 -1.62 1.73
N ASP A 34 5.86 -0.53 2.43
CA ASP A 34 5.62 -0.57 3.88
C ASP A 34 4.30 -1.25 4.24
N HIS A 35 3.27 -1.11 3.40
CA HIS A 35 2.02 -1.86 3.52
C HIS A 35 2.25 -3.36 3.32
N LEU A 36 3.04 -3.76 2.32
CA LEU A 36 3.40 -5.17 2.09
C LEU A 36 4.21 -5.76 3.25
N LYS A 37 5.15 -5.01 3.83
CA LYS A 37 5.90 -5.46 5.04
C LYS A 37 4.96 -5.69 6.22
N THR A 38 4.03 -4.76 6.44
CA THR A 38 3.04 -4.86 7.53
C THR A 38 2.13 -6.06 7.32
N LEU A 39 1.65 -6.26 6.10
CA LEU A 39 0.83 -7.40 5.74
C LEU A 39 1.58 -8.73 5.90
N ASN A 40 2.85 -8.80 5.52
CA ASN A 40 3.68 -9.99 5.70
C ASN A 40 3.87 -10.35 7.18
N SER A 41 4.11 -9.35 8.03
CA SER A 41 4.17 -9.54 9.48
C SER A 41 2.85 -10.07 10.03
N LEU A 42 1.71 -9.51 9.60
CA LEU A 42 0.39 -9.98 10.01
C LEU A 42 0.11 -11.41 9.53
N CYS A 43 0.42 -11.74 8.28
CA CYS A 43 0.25 -13.10 7.74
C CYS A 43 1.10 -14.12 8.51
N SER A 44 2.34 -13.76 8.85
CA SER A 44 3.25 -14.60 9.65
C SER A 44 2.70 -14.88 11.04
N VAL A 45 2.16 -13.85 11.73
CA VAL A 45 1.58 -13.99 13.08
C VAL A 45 0.28 -14.80 13.06
N LEU A 46 -0.51 -14.68 11.99
CA LEU A 46 -1.82 -15.32 11.85
C LEU A 46 -1.76 -16.72 11.21
N GLY A 47 -0.59 -17.16 10.75
CA GLY A 47 -0.41 -18.43 10.04
C GLY A 47 -1.09 -18.46 8.67
N MET A 48 -1.19 -17.30 8.00
CA MET A 48 -1.85 -17.15 6.70
C MET A 48 -0.83 -17.13 5.56
N ASP A 49 -1.23 -17.62 4.38
CA ASP A 49 -0.40 -17.53 3.18
C ASP A 49 -0.38 -16.09 2.66
N PHE A 50 0.80 -15.47 2.74
CA PHE A 50 1.02 -14.09 2.31
C PHE A 50 0.78 -13.91 0.81
N LYS A 51 1.21 -14.86 -0.03
CA LYS A 51 1.10 -14.77 -1.48
C LYS A 51 -0.35 -14.84 -1.92
N GLN A 52 -1.13 -15.73 -1.32
CA GLN A 52 -2.58 -15.82 -1.50
C GLN A 52 -3.26 -14.51 -1.08
N THR A 53 -2.93 -14.01 0.12
CA THR A 53 -3.53 -12.77 0.67
C THR A 53 -3.23 -11.55 -0.20
N VAL A 54 -2.02 -11.42 -0.74
CA VAL A 54 -1.65 -10.30 -1.63
C VAL A 54 -2.32 -10.42 -3.00
N SER A 55 -2.44 -11.64 -3.54
CA SER A 55 -3.10 -11.87 -4.83
C SER A 55 -4.59 -11.54 -4.82
N GLU A 56 -5.25 -11.69 -3.67
CA GLU A 56 -6.66 -11.30 -3.44
C GLU A 56 -6.85 -9.78 -3.40
N VAL A 57 -5.83 -9.01 -3.00
CA VAL A 57 -5.88 -7.54 -2.99
C VAL A 57 -5.77 -6.99 -4.40
N HIS A 58 -4.79 -7.47 -5.17
CA HIS A 58 -4.69 -7.17 -6.60
C HIS A 58 -3.80 -8.21 -7.30
N PRO A 59 -4.20 -8.75 -8.47
CA PRO A 59 -3.42 -9.76 -9.18
C PRO A 59 -1.98 -9.31 -9.49
N SER A 60 -1.79 -8.03 -9.85
CA SER A 60 -0.46 -7.45 -10.13
C SER A 60 0.43 -7.26 -8.90
N LEU A 61 -0.08 -7.47 -7.68
CA LEU A 61 0.72 -7.45 -6.46
C LEU A 61 1.24 -8.84 -6.11
N GLY A 62 0.48 -9.88 -6.48
CA GLY A 62 0.89 -11.29 -6.37
C GLY A 62 1.81 -11.74 -7.50
N ASP A 63 1.78 -11.03 -8.62
CA ASP A 63 2.70 -11.20 -9.74
C ASP A 63 3.99 -10.40 -9.46
N PHE A 64 5.09 -11.11 -9.22
CA PHE A 64 6.40 -10.48 -8.97
C PHE A 64 7.05 -9.93 -10.26
N GLU A 65 6.46 -10.22 -11.42
CA GLU A 65 7.06 -10.01 -12.75
C GLU A 65 6.47 -8.81 -13.52
N GLY A 66 5.36 -8.21 -13.02
CA GLY A 66 4.68 -7.09 -13.66
C GLY A 66 4.84 -5.75 -12.93
N THR A 67 4.82 -4.64 -13.68
CA THR A 67 4.76 -3.28 -13.11
C THR A 67 3.56 -3.17 -12.15
N LYS A 68 3.84 -3.06 -10.84
CA LYS A 68 2.81 -2.90 -9.82
C LYS A 68 1.96 -1.67 -10.13
N ASN A 69 0.68 -1.89 -10.41
CA ASN A 69 -0.32 -0.86 -10.51
C ASN A 69 -0.35 -0.04 -9.19
N THR A 70 0.11 1.20 -9.24
CA THR A 70 0.09 2.16 -8.12
C THR A 70 -1.02 3.21 -8.30
N SER A 71 -2.22 2.78 -8.70
CA SER A 71 -3.38 3.68 -8.74
C SER A 71 -3.92 3.96 -7.32
N SER A 72 -4.58 5.10 -7.15
CA SER A 72 -5.28 5.47 -5.91
C SER A 72 -6.27 4.37 -5.45
N ASP A 73 -6.93 3.71 -6.40
CA ASP A 73 -7.83 2.57 -6.13
C ASP A 73 -7.10 1.38 -5.48
N THR A 74 -5.83 1.15 -5.83
CA THR A 74 -5.03 0.05 -5.25
C THR A 74 -4.66 0.36 -3.80
N ILE A 75 -4.40 1.63 -3.49
CA ILE A 75 -4.14 2.11 -2.12
C ILE A 75 -5.40 1.98 -1.26
N GLU A 76 -6.57 2.37 -1.79
CA GLU A 76 -7.85 2.24 -1.08
C GLU A 76 -8.20 0.77 -0.78
N ARG A 77 -8.01 -0.12 -1.75
CA ARG A 77 -8.24 -1.56 -1.57
C ARG A 77 -7.30 -2.17 -0.52
N LEU A 78 -6.04 -1.73 -0.49
CA LEU A 78 -5.08 -2.12 0.56
C LEU A 78 -5.54 -1.63 1.94
N ALA A 79 -6.00 -0.39 2.05
CA ALA A 79 -6.50 0.18 3.29
C ALA A 79 -7.72 -0.60 3.82
N ILE A 80 -8.67 -0.94 2.93
CA ILE A 80 -9.85 -1.75 3.27
C ILE A 80 -9.43 -3.15 3.77
N ALA A 81 -8.46 -3.79 3.11
CA ALA A 81 -7.95 -5.10 3.52
C ALA A 81 -7.28 -5.04 4.91
N ILE A 82 -6.46 -4.02 5.16
CA ILE A 82 -5.81 -3.79 6.46
C ILE A 82 -6.85 -3.59 7.57
N GLN A 83 -7.88 -2.78 7.31
CA GLN A 83 -8.93 -2.52 8.29
C GLN A 83 -9.69 -3.81 8.64
N ARG A 84 -10.08 -4.60 7.64
CA ARG A 84 -10.76 -5.90 7.84
C ARG A 84 -9.92 -6.86 8.67
N LEU A 85 -8.63 -7.00 8.36
CA LEU A 85 -7.72 -7.89 9.10
C LEU A 85 -7.52 -7.43 10.54
N THR A 86 -7.48 -6.12 10.77
CA THR A 86 -7.39 -5.53 12.12
C THR A 86 -8.64 -5.83 12.95
N GLU A 87 -9.82 -5.73 12.34
CA GLU A 87 -11.08 -6.06 13.01
C GLU A 87 -11.17 -7.56 13.35
N VAL A 88 -10.76 -8.44 12.45
CA VAL A 88 -10.66 -9.88 12.72
C VAL A 88 -9.68 -10.17 13.86
N LYS A 89 -8.53 -9.47 13.90
CA LYS A 89 -7.56 -9.59 14.99
C LYS A 89 -8.18 -9.19 16.33
N ILE A 90 -8.89 -8.06 16.39
CA ILE A 90 -9.59 -7.58 17.59
C ILE A 90 -10.65 -8.59 18.03
N GLN A 91 -11.49 -9.07 17.11
CA GLN A 91 -12.53 -10.07 17.43
C GLN A 91 -11.93 -11.38 17.97
N ARG A 92 -10.81 -11.85 17.42
CA ARG A 92 -10.09 -13.04 17.93
C ARG A 92 -9.49 -12.79 19.31
N MET A 93 -8.90 -11.61 19.54
CA MET A 93 -8.38 -11.22 20.86
C MET A 93 -9.50 -11.14 21.92
N GLN A 94 -10.66 -10.59 21.55
CA GLN A 94 -11.84 -10.52 22.41
C GLN A 94 -12.40 -11.92 22.70
N ARG A 95 -12.54 -12.80 21.71
CA ARG A 95 -12.96 -14.20 21.91
C ARG A 95 -12.00 -14.99 22.81
N CYS A 96 -10.70 -14.71 22.76
CA CYS A 96 -9.70 -15.33 23.63
C CYS A 96 -9.74 -14.80 25.08
N GLY A 97 -10.23 -13.57 25.30
CA GLY A 97 -10.46 -12.99 26.63
C GLY A 97 -11.76 -13.46 27.30
N SER A 98 -12.80 -13.75 26.53
CA SER A 98 -14.12 -14.15 27.07
C SER A 98 -14.19 -15.62 27.53
N SER A 99 -13.30 -16.49 27.06
CA SER A 99 -13.37 -17.92 27.39
C SER A 99 -12.86 -18.29 28.80
N LYS A 100 -12.29 -17.34 29.55
CA LYS A 100 -11.78 -17.58 30.93
C LYS A 100 -12.68 -17.03 32.04
N ILE A 101 -13.75 -16.30 31.73
CA ILE A 101 -14.64 -15.68 32.73
C ILE A 101 -15.95 -16.48 32.94
N LEU A 102 -16.20 -17.53 32.16
CA LEU A 102 -17.40 -18.38 32.27
C LEU A 102 -17.16 -19.74 32.95
N GLN A 103 -16.03 -19.92 33.66
CA GLN A 103 -15.73 -21.15 34.42
C GLN A 103 -15.28 -20.91 35.88
N LEU A 104 -15.65 -19.79 36.49
CA LEU A 104 -15.48 -19.57 37.94
C LEU A 104 -16.82 -19.26 38.60
#